data_AF-Q2BX55-F1
#
_entry.id   AF-Q2BX55-F1
#
_cell.length_a   1.000
_cell.length_b   1.000
_cell.length_c   1.000
_cell.angle_alpha   90.00
_cell.angle_beta   90.00
_cell.angle_gamma   90.00
#
_symmetry.space_group_name_H-M   'P 1'
#
loop_
_entity.id
_entity.type
_entity.pdbx_description
1 polymer ?
#
loop_
_entity_poly.entity_id
_entity_poly.type
_entity_poly.pdbx_seq_one_letter_code
_entity_poly.pdbx_strand_id
1 'polypeptide(L)'
;MSYYQKLEQHARKLSRLDHLSAICGWDQSAMMPSGGAEARSEAMAELAVIAHELSTADYLADWFEEAEKEQLSDAELISLAALKRQWMMHNILPAELVEQKSLLGSQCEHAWRTQREENDWEGFKQNLAPVVKLARQEAAIRSKATGLSLYDALLDLYEPGMTSEILDGIFADVKSWLPQLIQDVQKKQKNEAILPLTGTFPIAEQSALSLDVMKLLNFDFNHGRLDISTHPFCGGVSTDVRITTRYDETDFTSALMGVIHETGHARYEQGLPHQWRDLPVGQARSMGIHESQSLFFEMQLSRNIDFAKKLAPLAQKTFSRETDSALTAENLNIINNRVKPGFIRVDADEVTYPAHVILRYEIERDLIEGNIEVDDIPEIWDKKMQAYLGIDTKDNFKDGCMQDIHWTDGSFGYFPSYTLGAMYAAQFMAAMKKVVDIEATITSGDLSPIFTWLETNIWSKGCTLSTDELVKQATGETLNPCFFKLHLMARYNQ
;
A
#
# COMPACT_ATOMS: atom_id res chain seq x y z
N MET A 1 -10.76 19.95 33.00
CA MET A 1 -10.25 19.26 31.81
C MET A 1 -10.07 20.32 30.75
N SER A 2 -8.87 20.44 30.18
CA SER A 2 -8.59 21.36 29.08
C SER A 2 -9.38 20.95 27.82
N TYR A 3 -9.50 21.82 26.83
CA TYR A 3 -10.13 21.50 25.55
C TYR A 3 -9.29 20.52 24.73
N TYR A 4 -7.96 20.63 24.79
CA TYR A 4 -7.09 19.59 24.22
C TYR A 4 -7.40 18.20 24.81
N GLN A 5 -7.54 18.09 26.14
CA GLN A 5 -7.89 16.83 26.80
C GLN A 5 -9.27 16.29 26.40
N LYS A 6 -10.24 17.18 26.09
CA LYS A 6 -11.55 16.78 25.53
C LYS A 6 -11.41 16.18 24.14
N LEU A 7 -10.63 16.82 23.27
CA LEU A 7 -10.35 16.33 21.92
C LEU A 7 -9.63 14.99 21.96
N GLU A 8 -8.64 14.85 22.84
CA GLU A 8 -7.92 13.59 23.04
C GLU A 8 -8.86 12.46 23.48
N GLN A 9 -9.70 12.71 24.50
CA GLN A 9 -10.67 11.72 24.98
C GLN A 9 -11.66 11.32 23.88
N HIS A 10 -12.09 12.28 23.07
CA HIS A 10 -13.02 12.06 21.96
C HIS A 10 -12.38 11.22 20.84
N ALA A 11 -11.16 11.54 20.43
CA ALA A 11 -10.41 10.77 19.44
C ALA A 11 -10.15 9.33 19.91
N ARG A 12 -9.85 9.14 21.20
CA ARG A 12 -9.73 7.79 21.78
C ARG A 12 -11.03 7.00 21.67
N LYS A 13 -12.19 7.65 21.83
CA LYS A 13 -13.50 7.00 21.64
C LYS A 13 -13.69 6.55 20.19
N LEU A 14 -13.40 7.42 19.22
CA LEU A 14 -13.43 7.08 17.79
C LEU A 14 -12.50 5.90 17.47
N SER A 15 -11.25 5.95 17.94
CA SER A 15 -10.27 4.88 17.75
C SER A 15 -10.75 3.51 18.26
N ARG A 16 -11.57 3.45 19.32
CA ARG A 16 -12.18 2.19 19.78
C ARG A 16 -13.26 1.66 18.84
N LEU A 17 -14.03 2.54 18.21
CA LEU A 17 -15.02 2.15 17.19
C LEU A 17 -14.31 1.70 15.91
N ASP A 18 -13.26 2.42 15.51
CA ASP A 18 -12.42 2.06 14.36
C ASP A 18 -11.77 0.69 14.57
N HIS A 19 -11.31 0.39 15.79
CA HIS A 19 -10.80 -0.94 16.12
C HIS A 19 -11.87 -2.02 15.90
N LEU A 20 -13.10 -1.84 16.41
CA LEU A 20 -14.17 -2.81 16.18
C LEU A 20 -14.46 -2.98 14.69
N SER A 21 -14.51 -1.88 13.94
CA SER A 21 -14.69 -1.87 12.50
C SER A 21 -13.60 -2.68 11.79
N ALA A 22 -12.33 -2.44 12.13
CA ALA A 22 -11.19 -3.15 11.55
C ALA A 22 -11.24 -4.66 11.82
N ILE A 23 -11.60 -5.09 13.04
CA ILE A 23 -11.73 -6.52 13.37
C ILE A 23 -12.91 -7.15 12.65
N CYS A 24 -14.05 -6.47 12.54
CA CYS A 24 -15.20 -6.97 11.81
C CYS A 24 -14.93 -7.08 10.29
N GLY A 25 -14.16 -6.14 9.73
CA GLY A 25 -13.68 -6.18 8.35
C GLY A 25 -12.72 -7.35 8.10
N TRP A 26 -11.75 -7.57 9.00
CA TRP A 26 -10.89 -8.75 8.93
C TRP A 26 -11.70 -10.06 9.01
N ASP A 27 -12.64 -10.15 9.95
CA ASP A 27 -13.45 -11.35 10.15
C ASP A 27 -14.30 -11.64 8.90
N GLN A 28 -14.85 -10.60 8.28
CA GLN A 28 -15.63 -10.71 7.03
C GLN A 28 -14.80 -11.35 5.91
N SER A 29 -13.51 -11.02 5.84
CA SER A 29 -12.59 -11.49 4.79
C SER A 29 -11.97 -12.85 5.07
N ALA A 30 -11.88 -13.28 6.34
CA ALA A 30 -11.11 -14.46 6.75
C ALA A 30 -11.93 -15.58 7.43
N MET A 31 -12.93 -15.24 8.24
CA MET A 31 -13.60 -16.18 9.16
C MET A 31 -15.11 -16.29 8.96
N MET A 32 -15.74 -15.25 8.44
CA MET A 32 -17.20 -15.15 8.37
C MET A 32 -17.80 -16.22 7.44
N PRO A 33 -18.82 -16.98 7.89
CA PRO A 33 -19.55 -17.89 7.01
C PRO A 33 -20.37 -17.10 5.97
N SER A 34 -20.56 -17.67 4.79
CA SER A 34 -21.26 -17.00 3.67
C SER A 34 -22.67 -16.50 4.01
N GLY A 35 -23.41 -17.21 4.88
CA GLY A 35 -24.74 -16.80 5.34
C GLY A 35 -24.76 -15.62 6.33
N GLY A 36 -23.60 -15.13 6.79
CA GLY A 36 -23.50 -14.02 7.75
C GLY A 36 -23.42 -12.63 7.11
N ALA A 37 -23.36 -12.54 5.78
CA ALA A 37 -23.05 -11.30 5.07
C ALA A 37 -24.07 -10.17 5.31
N GLU A 38 -25.37 -10.49 5.37
CA GLU A 38 -26.44 -9.50 5.61
C GLU A 38 -26.28 -8.85 6.98
N ALA A 39 -26.28 -9.67 8.04
CA ALA A 39 -26.11 -9.18 9.42
C ALA A 39 -24.78 -8.43 9.64
N ARG A 40 -23.68 -8.87 9.00
CA ARG A 40 -22.40 -8.16 9.05
C ARG A 40 -22.50 -6.78 8.41
N SER A 41 -23.11 -6.70 7.23
CA SER A 41 -23.21 -5.45 6.48
C SER A 41 -24.07 -4.43 7.22
N GLU A 42 -25.21 -4.86 7.79
CA GLU A 42 -26.09 -4.00 8.61
C GLU A 42 -25.36 -3.45 9.85
N ALA A 43 -24.68 -4.32 10.61
CA ALA A 43 -23.95 -3.91 11.81
C ALA A 43 -22.78 -2.96 11.48
N MET A 44 -22.08 -3.21 10.37
CA MET A 44 -20.99 -2.34 9.93
C MET A 44 -21.49 -0.97 9.46
N ALA A 45 -22.64 -0.93 8.77
CA ALA A 45 -23.25 0.33 8.37
C ALA A 45 -23.63 1.19 9.58
N GLU A 46 -24.26 0.61 10.60
CA GLU A 46 -24.61 1.32 11.83
C GLU A 46 -23.36 1.84 12.57
N LEU A 47 -22.31 1.01 12.67
CA LEU A 47 -21.05 1.41 13.29
C LEU A 47 -20.40 2.59 12.54
N ALA A 48 -20.45 2.58 11.20
CA ALA A 48 -19.95 3.67 10.37
C ALA A 48 -20.75 4.96 10.58
N VAL A 49 -22.07 4.89 10.74
CA VAL A 49 -22.92 6.05 11.08
C VAL A 49 -22.50 6.65 12.43
N ILE A 50 -22.38 5.83 13.47
CA ILE A 50 -21.98 6.28 14.81
C ILE A 50 -20.59 6.93 14.78
N ALA A 51 -19.63 6.31 14.07
CA ALA A 51 -18.29 6.86 13.92
C ALA A 51 -18.31 8.20 13.17
N HIS A 52 -19.09 8.30 12.08
CA HIS A 52 -19.24 9.53 11.31
C HIS A 52 -19.82 10.67 12.14
N GLU A 53 -20.95 10.44 12.82
CA GLU A 53 -21.60 11.44 13.70
C GLU A 53 -20.64 11.97 14.77
N LEU A 54 -19.84 11.09 15.37
CA LEU A 54 -18.82 11.49 16.34
C LEU A 54 -17.68 12.26 15.67
N SER A 55 -17.27 11.88 14.46
CA SER A 55 -16.18 12.52 13.74
C SER A 55 -16.51 13.94 13.24
N THR A 56 -17.79 14.27 13.07
CA THR A 56 -18.27 15.55 12.55
C THR A 56 -19.18 16.30 13.53
N ALA A 57 -19.11 15.98 14.83
CA ALA A 57 -20.00 16.59 15.80
C ALA A 57 -19.78 18.11 15.95
N ASP A 58 -20.87 18.88 16.01
CA ASP A 58 -20.84 20.36 15.99
C ASP A 58 -19.93 20.98 17.07
N TYR A 59 -19.87 20.38 18.26
CA TYR A 59 -19.06 20.88 19.38
C TYR A 59 -17.55 20.79 19.13
N LEU A 60 -17.09 20.02 18.14
CA LEU A 60 -15.66 19.87 17.84
C LEU A 60 -15.07 21.17 17.33
N ALA A 61 -15.80 21.95 16.54
CA ALA A 61 -15.32 23.24 16.04
C ALA A 61 -14.92 24.18 17.17
N ASP A 62 -15.81 24.35 18.16
CA ASP A 62 -15.54 25.15 19.36
C ASP A 62 -14.38 24.59 20.19
N TRP A 63 -14.28 23.26 20.32
CA TRP A 63 -13.21 22.64 21.08
C TRP A 63 -11.84 22.84 20.42
N PHE A 64 -11.75 22.76 19.08
CA PHE A 64 -10.52 23.07 18.36
C PHE A 64 -10.14 24.55 18.51
N GLU A 65 -11.09 25.48 18.37
CA GLU A 65 -10.81 26.91 18.52
C GLU A 65 -10.30 27.25 19.93
N GLU A 66 -10.90 26.68 20.96
CA GLU A 66 -10.47 26.91 22.34
C GLU A 66 -9.16 26.22 22.67
N ALA A 67 -8.92 25.00 22.16
CA ALA A 67 -7.65 24.29 22.35
C ALA A 67 -6.46 25.05 21.76
N GLU A 68 -6.64 25.75 20.64
CA GLU A 68 -5.61 26.59 20.02
C GLU A 68 -5.21 27.81 20.86
N LYS A 69 -6.04 28.20 21.84
CA LYS A 69 -5.77 29.31 22.78
C LYS A 69 -5.09 28.81 24.06
N GLU A 70 -5.01 27.50 24.28
CA GLU A 70 -4.40 26.92 25.48
C GLU A 70 -2.86 26.96 25.41
N GLN A 71 -2.21 27.00 26.58
CA GLN A 71 -0.77 26.82 26.66
C GLN A 71 -0.43 25.33 26.60
N LEU A 72 -0.13 24.84 25.41
CA LEU A 72 0.20 23.44 25.13
C LEU A 72 1.72 23.22 25.06
N SER A 73 2.16 22.02 25.41
CA SER A 73 3.52 21.55 25.12
C SER A 73 3.72 21.27 23.63
N ASP A 74 4.97 21.19 23.17
CA ASP A 74 5.29 20.88 21.76
C ASP A 74 4.64 19.57 21.28
N ALA A 75 4.62 18.55 22.14
CA ALA A 75 3.99 17.26 21.85
C ALA A 75 2.46 17.39 21.68
N GLU A 76 1.81 18.20 22.51
CA GLU A 76 0.37 18.46 22.43
C GLU A 76 0.02 19.31 21.20
N LEU A 77 0.87 20.26 20.81
CA LEU A 77 0.69 21.04 19.58
C LEU A 77 0.73 20.17 18.32
N ILE A 78 1.68 19.23 18.24
CA ILE A 78 1.78 18.27 17.14
C ILE A 78 0.55 17.36 17.10
N SER A 79 0.15 16.85 18.27
CA SER A 79 -1.07 16.02 18.42
C SER A 79 -2.33 16.77 17.99
N LEU A 80 -2.48 18.02 18.44
CA LEU A 80 -3.61 18.89 18.09
C LEU A 80 -3.67 19.14 16.57
N ALA A 81 -2.53 19.37 15.91
CA ALA A 81 -2.48 19.55 14.46
C ALA A 81 -2.96 18.29 13.71
N ALA A 82 -2.55 17.09 14.15
CA ALA A 82 -2.99 15.83 13.56
C ALA A 82 -4.50 15.59 13.78
N LEU A 83 -5.00 15.85 14.99
CA LEU A 83 -6.43 15.80 15.31
C LEU A 83 -7.24 16.76 14.44
N LYS A 84 -6.79 18.00 14.30
CA LYS A 84 -7.46 19.03 13.51
C LYS A 84 -7.49 18.65 12.03
N ARG A 85 -6.39 18.14 11.48
CA ARG A 85 -6.36 17.65 10.09
C ARG A 85 -7.37 16.53 9.88
N GLN A 86 -7.39 15.52 10.74
CA GLN A 86 -8.34 14.39 10.59
C GLN A 86 -9.79 14.87 10.66
N TRP A 87 -10.12 15.72 11.64
CA TRP A 87 -11.45 16.32 11.74
C TRP A 87 -11.82 17.11 10.50
N MET A 88 -10.94 17.99 10.01
CA MET A 88 -11.17 18.76 8.79
C MET A 88 -11.44 17.85 7.59
N MET A 89 -10.66 16.77 7.41
CA MET A 89 -10.83 15.85 6.29
C MET A 89 -12.19 15.14 6.27
N HIS A 90 -12.79 14.90 7.44
CA HIS A 90 -14.14 14.35 7.56
C HIS A 90 -15.22 15.43 7.45
N ASN A 91 -15.01 16.59 8.04
CA ASN A 91 -16.03 17.62 8.23
C ASN A 91 -16.27 18.51 6.99
N ILE A 92 -15.32 18.59 6.05
CA ILE A 92 -15.46 19.44 4.86
C ILE A 92 -16.48 18.91 3.85
N LEU A 93 -16.79 17.61 3.87
CA LEU A 93 -17.73 17.02 2.93
C LEU A 93 -19.16 17.04 3.47
N PRO A 94 -20.16 17.44 2.66
CA PRO A 94 -21.56 17.27 3.03
C PRO A 94 -21.91 15.79 3.22
N ALA A 95 -22.67 15.48 4.28
CA ALA A 95 -23.10 14.10 4.57
C ALA A 95 -23.83 13.43 3.40
N GLU A 96 -24.68 14.18 2.68
CA GLU A 96 -25.38 13.69 1.48
C GLU A 96 -24.40 13.24 0.38
N LEU A 97 -23.30 13.96 0.17
CA LEU A 97 -22.29 13.58 -0.82
C LEU A 97 -21.55 12.31 -0.38
N VAL A 98 -21.21 12.20 0.92
CA VAL A 98 -20.55 11.00 1.47
C VAL A 98 -21.44 9.77 1.30
N GLU A 99 -22.74 9.88 1.60
CA GLU A 99 -23.72 8.82 1.40
C GLU A 99 -23.83 8.40 -0.08
N GLN A 100 -23.98 9.37 -0.99
CA GLN A 100 -24.09 9.11 -2.43
C GLN A 100 -22.84 8.42 -2.98
N LYS A 101 -21.64 8.85 -2.54
CA LYS A 101 -20.37 8.21 -2.92
C LYS A 101 -20.31 6.76 -2.44
N SER A 102 -20.66 6.51 -1.18
CA SER A 102 -20.66 5.16 -0.60
C SER A 102 -21.59 4.22 -1.36
N LEU A 103 -22.84 4.66 -1.63
CA LEU A 103 -23.83 3.87 -2.33
C LEU A 103 -23.42 3.57 -3.77
N LEU A 104 -23.03 4.60 -4.55
CA LEU A 104 -22.64 4.42 -5.95
C LEU A 104 -21.34 3.62 -6.07
N GLY A 105 -20.38 3.84 -5.16
CA GLY A 105 -19.14 3.08 -5.12
C GLY A 105 -19.38 1.59 -4.92
N SER A 106 -20.22 1.24 -3.94
CA SER A 106 -20.59 -0.16 -3.68
C SER A 106 -21.35 -0.80 -4.86
N GLN A 107 -22.28 -0.08 -5.48
CA GLN A 107 -23.02 -0.56 -6.65
C GLN A 107 -22.10 -0.79 -7.85
N CYS A 108 -21.18 0.15 -8.11
CA CYS A 108 -20.19 0.05 -9.17
C CYS A 108 -19.24 -1.13 -8.96
N GLU A 109 -18.72 -1.29 -7.73
CA GLU A 109 -17.86 -2.41 -7.34
C GLU A 109 -18.54 -3.76 -7.53
N HIS A 110 -19.80 -3.87 -7.08
CA HIS A 110 -20.56 -5.10 -7.20
C HIS A 110 -20.77 -5.50 -8.67
N ALA A 111 -21.15 -4.53 -9.53
CA ALA A 111 -21.33 -4.77 -10.95
C ALA A 111 -20.00 -5.10 -11.66
N TRP A 112 -18.92 -4.41 -11.28
CA TRP A 112 -17.57 -4.60 -11.82
C TRP A 112 -17.09 -6.05 -11.69
N ARG A 113 -17.39 -6.76 -10.59
CA ARG A 113 -16.98 -8.16 -10.40
C ARG A 113 -17.41 -9.08 -11.54
N THR A 114 -18.63 -8.90 -12.04
CA THR A 114 -19.14 -9.69 -13.17
C THR A 114 -18.71 -9.08 -14.51
N GLN A 115 -18.82 -7.76 -14.65
CA GLN A 115 -18.50 -7.06 -15.91
C GLN A 115 -17.02 -7.23 -16.31
N ARG A 116 -16.10 -7.26 -15.34
CA ARG A 116 -14.68 -7.53 -15.59
C ARG A 116 -14.50 -8.93 -16.17
N GLU A 117 -15.08 -9.95 -15.56
CA GLU A 117 -14.96 -11.33 -16.04
C GLU A 117 -15.55 -11.50 -17.45
N GLU A 118 -16.62 -10.77 -17.75
CA GLU A 118 -17.29 -10.75 -19.06
C GLU A 118 -16.63 -9.82 -20.08
N ASN A 119 -15.58 -9.09 -19.71
CA ASN A 119 -14.93 -8.08 -20.55
C ASN A 119 -15.92 -6.99 -21.04
N ASP A 120 -16.92 -6.66 -20.22
CA ASP A 120 -18.01 -5.73 -20.53
C ASP A 120 -17.67 -4.28 -20.14
N TRP A 121 -16.89 -3.61 -20.98
CA TRP A 121 -16.58 -2.19 -20.79
C TRP A 121 -17.81 -1.29 -20.95
N GLU A 122 -18.72 -1.61 -21.87
CA GLU A 122 -19.89 -0.77 -22.17
C GLU A 122 -20.90 -0.72 -21.02
N GLY A 123 -21.05 -1.83 -20.29
CA GLY A 123 -21.78 -1.84 -19.03
C GLY A 123 -21.00 -1.16 -17.90
N PHE A 124 -19.70 -1.41 -17.78
CA PHE A 124 -18.91 -0.86 -16.68
C PHE A 124 -18.79 0.66 -16.72
N LYS A 125 -18.58 1.25 -17.90
CA LYS A 125 -18.46 2.72 -18.03
C LYS A 125 -19.72 3.49 -17.60
N GLN A 126 -20.90 2.88 -17.74
CA GLN A 126 -22.16 3.45 -17.27
C GLN A 126 -22.21 3.54 -15.73
N ASN A 127 -21.55 2.60 -15.04
CA ASN A 127 -21.44 2.57 -13.58
C ASN A 127 -20.31 3.49 -13.09
N LEU A 128 -19.19 3.53 -13.83
CA LEU A 128 -18.02 4.33 -13.46
C LEU A 128 -18.23 5.83 -13.65
N ALA A 129 -18.94 6.27 -14.69
CA ALA A 129 -19.15 7.70 -14.97
C ALA A 129 -19.82 8.47 -13.80
N PRO A 130 -20.89 7.96 -13.15
CA PRO A 130 -21.41 8.55 -11.92
C PRO A 130 -20.40 8.63 -10.77
N VAL A 131 -19.55 7.61 -10.58
CA VAL A 131 -18.51 7.60 -9.54
C VAL A 131 -17.49 8.72 -9.80
N VAL A 132 -17.00 8.84 -11.03
CA VAL A 132 -16.08 9.93 -11.43
C VAL A 132 -16.71 11.30 -11.22
N LYS A 133 -18.00 11.46 -11.55
CA LYS A 133 -18.71 12.72 -11.31
C LYS A 133 -18.73 13.10 -9.83
N LEU A 134 -19.00 12.15 -8.93
CA LEU A 134 -18.97 12.43 -7.49
C LEU A 134 -17.55 12.66 -6.98
N ALA A 135 -16.55 11.95 -7.51
CA ALA A 135 -15.15 12.18 -7.18
C ALA A 135 -14.69 13.60 -7.57
N ARG A 136 -15.11 14.10 -8.75
CA ARG A 136 -14.87 15.49 -9.17
C ARG A 136 -15.57 16.50 -8.24
N GLN A 137 -16.77 16.20 -7.74
CA GLN A 137 -17.47 17.05 -6.77
C GLN A 137 -16.74 17.12 -5.43
N GLU A 138 -16.29 15.97 -4.91
CA GLU A 138 -15.45 15.94 -3.71
C GLU A 138 -14.15 16.72 -3.92
N ALA A 139 -13.45 16.45 -5.03
CA ALA A 139 -12.21 17.13 -5.39
C ALA A 139 -12.39 18.65 -5.37
N ALA A 140 -13.49 19.18 -5.93
CA ALA A 140 -13.77 20.60 -5.92
C ALA A 140 -13.98 21.18 -4.51
N ILE A 141 -14.66 20.44 -3.62
CA ILE A 141 -14.86 20.86 -2.23
C ILE A 141 -13.52 20.88 -1.48
N ARG A 142 -12.74 19.81 -1.61
CA ARG A 142 -11.42 19.69 -0.97
C ARG A 142 -10.44 20.73 -1.50
N SER A 143 -10.36 20.89 -2.82
CA SER A 143 -9.55 21.90 -3.51
C SER A 143 -9.86 23.32 -3.01
N LYS A 144 -11.14 23.67 -2.85
CA LYS A 144 -11.53 24.96 -2.28
C LYS A 144 -11.05 25.15 -0.83
N ALA A 145 -11.04 24.08 -0.04
CA ALA A 145 -10.61 24.12 1.35
C ALA A 145 -9.09 24.16 1.52
N THR A 146 -8.32 23.55 0.61
CA THR A 146 -6.86 23.40 0.71
C THR A 146 -6.08 24.36 -0.19
N GLY A 147 -6.71 24.89 -1.24
CA GLY A 147 -6.06 25.67 -2.29
C GLY A 147 -5.29 24.84 -3.33
N LEU A 148 -5.39 23.51 -3.28
CA LEU A 148 -4.76 22.58 -4.21
C LEU A 148 -5.56 22.46 -5.53
N SER A 149 -4.97 21.86 -6.57
CA SER A 149 -5.72 21.43 -7.76
C SER A 149 -6.77 20.34 -7.41
N LEU A 150 -7.62 19.97 -8.36
CA LEU A 150 -8.67 18.97 -8.10
C LEU A 150 -8.03 17.62 -7.77
N TYR A 151 -7.08 17.18 -8.59
CA TYR A 151 -6.41 15.90 -8.38
C TYR A 151 -5.53 15.93 -7.14
N ASP A 152 -4.77 17.01 -6.92
CA ASP A 152 -3.89 17.11 -5.74
C ASP A 152 -4.67 17.08 -4.43
N ALA A 153 -5.90 17.61 -4.41
CA ALA A 153 -6.76 17.55 -3.23
C ALA A 153 -7.22 16.12 -2.87
N LEU A 154 -7.31 15.21 -3.85
CA LEU A 154 -7.56 13.78 -3.62
C LEU A 154 -6.26 13.03 -3.28
N LEU A 155 -5.16 13.34 -3.95
CA LEU A 155 -3.84 12.79 -3.66
C LEU A 155 -3.40 13.06 -2.21
N ASP A 156 -3.67 14.27 -1.67
CA ASP A 156 -3.31 14.67 -0.31
C ASP A 156 -4.00 13.79 0.77
N LEU A 157 -5.07 13.06 0.43
CA LEU A 157 -5.69 12.08 1.33
C LEU A 157 -4.77 10.90 1.63
N TYR A 158 -3.96 10.51 0.66
CA TYR A 158 -3.12 9.31 0.72
C TYR A 158 -1.65 9.65 0.92
N GLU A 159 -1.17 10.73 0.30
CA GLU A 159 0.21 11.18 0.38
C GLU A 159 0.28 12.69 0.72
N PRO A 160 0.09 13.06 2.00
CA PRO A 160 0.00 14.46 2.40
C PRO A 160 1.24 15.27 2.03
N GLY A 161 1.04 16.38 1.32
CA GLY A 161 2.11 17.27 0.84
C GLY A 161 2.70 16.89 -0.53
N MET A 162 2.29 15.78 -1.14
CA MET A 162 2.64 15.46 -2.53
C MET A 162 1.74 16.20 -3.52
N THR A 163 2.27 16.53 -4.69
CA THR A 163 1.55 17.20 -5.77
C THR A 163 1.81 16.54 -7.12
N SER A 164 0.87 16.71 -8.04
CA SER A 164 1.00 16.31 -9.45
C SER A 164 2.19 16.98 -10.13
N GLU A 165 2.55 18.22 -9.78
CA GLU A 165 3.76 18.87 -10.29
C GLU A 165 5.04 18.07 -9.93
N ILE A 166 5.15 17.62 -8.68
CA ILE A 166 6.28 16.80 -8.22
C ILE A 166 6.23 15.42 -8.88
N LEU A 167 5.06 14.77 -8.89
CA LEU A 167 4.87 13.45 -9.51
C LEU A 167 5.17 13.47 -11.01
N ASP A 168 4.78 14.51 -11.72
CA ASP A 168 5.06 14.69 -13.15
C ASP A 168 6.56 14.72 -13.41
N GLY A 169 7.32 15.44 -12.58
CA GLY A 169 8.78 15.46 -12.65
C GLY A 169 9.40 14.08 -12.38
N ILE A 170 8.96 13.41 -11.30
CA ILE A 170 9.45 12.08 -10.92
C ILE A 170 9.18 11.04 -12.01
N PHE A 171 7.93 10.97 -12.49
CA PHE A 171 7.53 9.96 -13.47
C PHE A 171 8.04 10.27 -14.87
N ALA A 172 8.26 11.54 -15.22
CA ALA A 172 8.98 11.88 -16.44
C ALA A 172 10.42 11.34 -16.43
N ASP A 173 11.14 11.43 -15.29
CA ASP A 173 12.46 10.80 -15.18
C ASP A 173 12.35 9.28 -15.32
N VAL A 174 11.47 8.61 -14.57
CA VAL A 174 11.30 7.15 -14.65
C VAL A 174 11.05 6.68 -16.09
N LYS A 175 10.11 7.32 -16.80
CA LYS A 175 9.79 7.01 -18.21
C LYS A 175 10.97 7.21 -19.17
N SER A 176 11.95 8.04 -18.83
CA SER A 176 13.11 8.30 -19.70
C SER A 176 14.10 7.13 -19.77
N TRP A 177 14.12 6.24 -18.77
CA TRP A 177 15.10 5.15 -18.68
C TRP A 177 14.47 3.77 -18.49
N LEU A 178 13.25 3.68 -17.92
CA LEU A 178 12.65 2.39 -17.58
C LEU A 178 12.41 1.45 -18.77
N PRO A 179 11.87 1.92 -19.93
CA PRO A 179 11.66 1.04 -21.07
C PRO A 179 12.96 0.41 -21.59
N GLN A 180 14.07 1.15 -21.58
CA GLN A 180 15.37 0.61 -21.98
C GLN A 180 15.88 -0.42 -20.99
N LEU A 181 15.73 -0.16 -19.68
CA LEU A 181 16.11 -1.13 -18.65
C LEU A 181 15.35 -2.45 -18.81
N ILE A 182 14.04 -2.42 -19.06
CA ILE A 182 13.23 -3.62 -19.31
C ILE A 182 13.81 -4.44 -20.46
N GLN A 183 14.14 -3.78 -21.59
CA GLN A 183 14.71 -4.45 -22.76
C GLN A 183 16.08 -5.08 -22.46
N ASP A 184 16.95 -4.36 -21.75
CA ASP A 184 18.28 -4.83 -21.39
C ASP A 184 18.21 -6.06 -20.48
N VAL A 185 17.34 -6.03 -19.48
CA VAL A 185 17.10 -7.14 -18.56
C VAL A 185 16.51 -8.34 -19.30
N GLN A 186 15.50 -8.15 -20.14
CA GLN A 186 14.95 -9.24 -20.96
C GLN A 186 16.01 -9.88 -21.87
N LYS A 187 16.93 -9.10 -22.43
CA LYS A 187 18.04 -9.61 -23.25
C LYS A 187 19.02 -10.43 -22.41
N LYS A 188 19.38 -9.98 -21.21
CA LYS A 188 20.25 -10.71 -20.28
C LYS A 188 19.62 -12.05 -19.86
N GLN A 189 18.36 -12.01 -19.42
CA GLN A 189 17.61 -13.17 -18.93
C GLN A 189 17.42 -14.29 -19.96
N LYS A 190 17.63 -14.04 -21.27
CA LYS A 190 17.63 -15.09 -22.31
C LYS A 190 18.76 -16.11 -22.14
N ASN A 191 19.85 -15.72 -21.48
CA ASN A 191 21.00 -16.59 -21.24
C ASN A 191 20.98 -17.21 -19.82
N GLU A 192 19.98 -16.92 -19.01
CA GLU A 192 19.85 -17.44 -17.65
C GLU A 192 19.01 -18.72 -17.63
N ALA A 193 19.56 -19.78 -17.06
CA ALA A 193 18.83 -21.01 -16.83
C ALA A 193 18.01 -20.89 -15.52
N ILE A 194 16.71 -21.09 -15.62
CA ILE A 194 15.78 -21.16 -14.49
C ILE A 194 15.27 -22.59 -14.36
N LEU A 195 15.31 -23.12 -13.15
CA LEU A 195 14.70 -24.41 -12.83
C LEU A 195 13.30 -24.14 -12.27
N PRO A 196 12.23 -24.56 -12.95
CA PRO A 196 10.88 -24.35 -12.45
C PRO A 196 10.67 -25.13 -11.15
N LEU A 197 9.91 -24.54 -10.24
CA LEU A 197 9.37 -25.26 -9.09
C LEU A 197 8.31 -26.24 -9.62
N THR A 198 8.49 -27.53 -9.36
CA THR A 198 7.60 -28.58 -9.86
C THR A 198 7.05 -29.44 -8.73
N GLY A 199 5.89 -30.07 -8.97
CA GLY A 199 5.17 -30.85 -7.96
C GLY A 199 4.34 -29.97 -7.02
N THR A 200 3.90 -30.56 -5.91
CA THR A 200 2.96 -29.95 -4.97
C THR A 200 3.68 -29.39 -3.75
N PHE A 201 3.33 -28.18 -3.34
CA PHE A 201 3.71 -27.55 -2.09
C PHE A 201 2.46 -27.47 -1.20
N PRO A 202 2.22 -28.44 -0.30
CA PRO A 202 0.95 -28.47 0.40
C PRO A 202 0.79 -27.25 1.34
N ILE A 203 -0.45 -26.78 1.48
CA ILE A 203 -0.77 -25.49 2.12
C ILE A 203 -0.29 -25.44 3.58
N ALA A 204 -0.36 -26.55 4.30
CA ALA A 204 0.06 -26.62 5.70
C ALA A 204 1.56 -26.33 5.85
N GLU A 205 2.39 -26.87 4.97
CA GLU A 205 3.82 -26.64 4.91
C GLU A 205 4.16 -25.22 4.45
N GLN A 206 3.42 -24.66 3.49
CA GLN A 206 3.58 -23.25 3.11
C GLN A 206 3.27 -22.31 4.28
N SER A 207 2.21 -22.60 5.04
CA SER A 207 1.85 -21.84 6.23
C SER A 207 2.93 -21.96 7.31
N ALA A 208 3.46 -23.15 7.55
CA ALA A 208 4.58 -23.34 8.49
C ALA A 208 5.83 -22.54 8.07
N LEU A 209 6.20 -22.58 6.79
CA LEU A 209 7.31 -21.79 6.25
C LEU A 209 7.07 -20.29 6.43
N SER A 210 5.86 -19.82 6.12
CA SER A 210 5.46 -18.42 6.26
C SER A 210 5.60 -17.94 7.70
N LEU A 211 5.12 -18.72 8.67
CA LEU A 211 5.25 -18.40 10.10
C LEU A 211 6.71 -18.37 10.57
N ASP A 212 7.56 -19.26 10.08
CA ASP A 212 8.99 -19.25 10.42
C ASP A 212 9.73 -18.05 9.80
N VAL A 213 9.36 -17.65 8.59
CA VAL A 213 9.89 -16.43 7.96
C VAL A 213 9.41 -15.18 8.69
N MET A 214 8.15 -15.11 9.11
CA MET A 214 7.64 -14.00 9.94
C MET A 214 8.41 -13.87 11.28
N LYS A 215 8.76 -14.98 11.91
CA LYS A 215 9.62 -14.97 13.11
C LYS A 215 11.02 -14.44 12.82
N LEU A 216 11.63 -14.85 11.70
CA LEU A 216 12.92 -14.30 11.25
C LEU A 216 12.82 -12.79 11.01
N LEU A 217 11.70 -12.33 10.47
CA LEU A 217 11.36 -10.91 10.27
C LEU A 217 10.87 -10.23 11.55
N ASN A 218 10.99 -10.89 12.71
CA ASN A 218 10.70 -10.40 14.06
C ASN A 218 9.27 -9.84 14.23
N PHE A 219 8.29 -10.42 13.55
CA PHE A 219 6.87 -10.14 13.77
C PHE A 219 6.44 -10.59 15.18
N ASP A 220 5.73 -9.73 15.91
CA ASP A 220 5.23 -10.08 17.25
C ASP A 220 3.87 -10.78 17.18
N PHE A 221 3.88 -12.09 17.33
CA PHE A 221 2.69 -12.93 17.36
C PHE A 221 1.83 -12.78 18.63
N ASN A 222 2.30 -12.07 19.66
CA ASN A 222 1.43 -11.71 20.80
C ASN A 222 0.50 -10.53 20.47
N HIS A 223 0.86 -9.73 19.46
CA HIS A 223 0.13 -8.56 19.00
C HIS A 223 -0.26 -8.66 17.52
N GLY A 224 -0.37 -9.89 17.00
CA GLY A 224 -0.80 -10.11 15.64
C GLY A 224 -0.89 -11.57 15.22
N ARG A 225 -1.38 -11.80 14.01
CA ARG A 225 -1.60 -13.13 13.45
C ARG A 225 -1.63 -13.14 11.91
N LEU A 226 -1.45 -14.33 11.36
CA LEU A 226 -1.58 -14.63 9.93
C LEU A 226 -2.78 -15.57 9.72
N ASP A 227 -3.68 -15.20 8.80
CA ASP A 227 -4.84 -16.01 8.40
C ASP A 227 -4.95 -16.08 6.86
N ILE A 228 -5.98 -16.74 6.33
CA ILE A 228 -6.19 -16.91 4.88
C ILE A 228 -7.36 -16.02 4.43
N SER A 229 -7.22 -15.38 3.28
CA SER A 229 -8.28 -14.60 2.63
C SER A 229 -8.19 -14.73 1.09
N THR A 230 -9.15 -14.16 0.36
CA THR A 230 -9.12 -14.15 -1.12
C THR A 230 -8.08 -13.18 -1.68
N HIS A 231 -7.89 -12.05 -1.00
CA HIS A 231 -6.93 -11.00 -1.35
C HIS A 231 -6.09 -10.70 -0.11
N PRO A 232 -4.75 -10.91 -0.15
CA PRO A 232 -3.87 -10.56 0.95
C PRO A 232 -4.01 -9.08 1.35
N PHE A 233 -3.93 -8.82 2.66
CA PHE A 233 -3.91 -7.46 3.22
C PHE A 233 -3.38 -7.49 4.66
N CYS A 234 -2.95 -6.32 5.14
CA CYS A 234 -2.63 -6.03 6.52
C CYS A 234 -3.71 -5.10 7.11
N GLY A 235 -4.32 -5.50 8.23
CA GLY A 235 -5.38 -4.74 8.88
C GLY A 235 -5.36 -4.89 10.40
N GLY A 236 -6.48 -4.55 11.04
CA GLY A 236 -6.57 -4.47 12.50
C GLY A 236 -6.11 -3.11 13.01
N VAL A 237 -5.40 -3.09 14.14
CA VAL A 237 -4.84 -1.87 14.74
C VAL A 237 -3.41 -2.15 15.22
N SER A 238 -2.62 -1.11 15.50
CA SER A 238 -1.20 -1.23 15.91
C SER A 238 -0.90 -2.20 17.07
N THR A 239 -1.90 -2.54 17.90
CA THR A 239 -1.77 -3.50 19.02
C THR A 239 -2.42 -4.87 18.79
N ASP A 240 -3.10 -5.06 17.65
CA ASP A 240 -3.69 -6.32 17.18
C ASP A 240 -3.66 -6.29 15.64
N VAL A 241 -2.47 -6.52 15.08
CA VAL A 241 -2.23 -6.44 13.63
C VAL A 241 -2.50 -7.79 12.99
N ARG A 242 -3.41 -7.84 12.03
CA ARG A 242 -3.84 -9.07 11.38
C ARG A 242 -3.53 -9.02 9.91
N ILE A 243 -2.68 -9.93 9.47
CA ILE A 243 -2.32 -10.05 8.06
C ILE A 243 -2.98 -11.30 7.48
N THR A 244 -3.24 -11.28 6.17
CA THR A 244 -3.79 -12.43 5.46
C THR A 244 -2.97 -12.77 4.24
N THR A 245 -3.03 -14.03 3.81
CA THR A 245 -2.39 -14.49 2.58
C THR A 245 -3.30 -15.46 1.81
N ARG A 246 -2.88 -15.85 0.62
CA ARG A 246 -3.51 -16.87 -0.22
C ARG A 246 -2.44 -17.82 -0.74
N TYR A 247 -2.59 -19.10 -0.45
CA TYR A 247 -1.65 -20.15 -0.87
C TYR A 247 -2.03 -20.76 -2.22
N ASP A 248 -1.03 -21.20 -2.97
CA ASP A 248 -1.17 -21.95 -4.23
C ASP A 248 -0.30 -23.21 -4.14
N GLU A 249 -0.91 -24.39 -4.25
CA GLU A 249 -0.17 -25.66 -4.13
C GLU A 249 0.84 -25.89 -5.27
N THR A 250 0.78 -25.10 -6.34
CA THR A 250 1.72 -25.17 -7.48
C THR A 250 2.91 -24.24 -7.35
N ASP A 251 2.80 -23.19 -6.52
CA ASP A 251 3.86 -22.21 -6.28
C ASP A 251 3.79 -21.63 -4.85
N PHE A 252 4.80 -21.94 -4.03
CA PHE A 252 4.90 -21.38 -2.68
C PHE A 252 5.47 -19.96 -2.66
N THR A 253 6.15 -19.52 -3.72
CA THR A 253 6.91 -18.26 -3.71
C THR A 253 5.98 -17.05 -3.72
N SER A 254 4.90 -17.09 -4.50
CA SER A 254 3.88 -16.04 -4.50
C SER A 254 3.31 -15.78 -3.10
N ALA A 255 2.82 -16.81 -2.43
CA ALA A 255 2.21 -16.67 -1.10
C ALA A 255 3.24 -16.19 -0.06
N LEU A 256 4.47 -16.70 -0.14
CA LEU A 256 5.55 -16.32 0.75
C LEU A 256 5.96 -14.84 0.57
N MET A 257 6.13 -14.37 -0.67
CA MET A 257 6.45 -12.96 -0.92
C MET A 257 5.32 -12.04 -0.46
N GLY A 258 4.05 -12.44 -0.68
CA GLY A 258 2.90 -11.76 -0.12
C GLY A 258 2.95 -11.68 1.41
N VAL A 259 3.26 -12.78 2.11
CA VAL A 259 3.42 -12.75 3.58
C VAL A 259 4.56 -11.81 4.01
N ILE A 260 5.69 -11.80 3.31
CA ILE A 260 6.81 -10.90 3.61
C ILE A 260 6.40 -9.43 3.41
N HIS A 261 5.66 -9.14 2.33
CA HIS A 261 5.10 -7.83 2.04
C HIS A 261 4.19 -7.35 3.17
N GLU A 262 3.17 -8.14 3.52
CA GLU A 262 2.23 -7.80 4.59
C GLU A 262 2.92 -7.76 5.97
N THR A 263 3.97 -8.54 6.18
CA THR A 263 4.80 -8.46 7.39
C THR A 263 5.49 -7.10 7.49
N GLY A 264 5.97 -6.53 6.39
CA GLY A 264 6.59 -5.20 6.39
C GLY A 264 5.60 -4.09 6.78
N HIS A 265 4.37 -4.14 6.25
CA HIS A 265 3.26 -3.29 6.72
C HIS A 265 3.01 -3.48 8.22
N ALA A 266 2.86 -4.73 8.66
CA ALA A 266 2.57 -5.01 10.05
C ALA A 266 3.68 -4.59 11.02
N ARG A 267 4.95 -4.70 10.60
CA ARG A 267 6.08 -4.24 11.41
C ARG A 267 6.09 -2.73 11.58
N TYR A 268 5.63 -1.97 10.57
CA TYR A 268 5.41 -0.54 10.75
C TYR A 268 4.35 -0.28 11.80
N GLU A 269 3.17 -0.91 11.65
CA GLU A 269 2.05 -0.75 12.59
C GLU A 269 2.43 -1.14 14.03
N GLN A 270 3.14 -2.25 14.22
CA GLN A 270 3.64 -2.69 15.53
C GLN A 270 4.72 -1.74 16.10
N GLY A 271 5.42 -0.99 15.24
CA GLY A 271 6.46 -0.03 15.62
C GLY A 271 5.97 1.41 15.80
N LEU A 272 4.67 1.68 15.63
CA LEU A 272 4.09 3.00 15.84
C LEU A 272 4.16 3.46 17.31
N PRO A 273 4.23 4.77 17.59
CA PRO A 273 4.49 5.28 18.94
C PRO A 273 3.36 4.95 19.92
N HIS A 274 3.62 4.02 20.84
CA HIS A 274 2.64 3.50 21.81
C HIS A 274 1.90 4.58 22.62
N GLN A 275 2.59 5.68 22.99
CA GLN A 275 1.98 6.77 23.76
C GLN A 275 0.79 7.44 23.03
N TRP A 276 0.77 7.37 21.70
CA TRP A 276 -0.25 7.99 20.84
C TRP A 276 -1.06 6.99 20.03
N ARG A 277 -1.01 5.70 20.36
CA ARG A 277 -1.64 4.62 19.58
C ARG A 277 -3.13 4.79 19.25
N ASP A 278 -3.84 5.62 20.02
CA ASP A 278 -5.27 5.88 19.87
C ASP A 278 -5.56 7.30 19.32
N LEU A 279 -4.53 8.00 18.84
CA LEU A 279 -4.59 9.37 18.33
C LEU A 279 -4.04 9.43 16.89
N PRO A 280 -4.51 10.38 16.05
CA PRO A 280 -4.04 10.49 14.67
C PRO A 280 -2.54 10.70 14.53
N VAL A 281 -1.91 11.40 15.49
CA VAL A 281 -0.45 11.60 15.50
C VAL A 281 0.33 10.28 15.65
N GLY A 282 -0.29 9.23 16.21
CA GLY A 282 0.32 7.91 16.34
C GLY A 282 0.08 6.96 15.18
N GLN A 283 -0.59 7.41 14.10
CA GLN A 283 -0.86 6.59 12.91
C GLN A 283 0.32 6.61 11.92
N ALA A 284 0.28 5.73 10.92
CA ALA A 284 1.19 5.74 9.79
C ALA A 284 1.16 7.08 9.04
N ARG A 285 2.32 7.54 8.57
CA ARG A 285 2.51 8.89 8.00
C ARG A 285 1.72 9.13 6.71
N SER A 286 1.78 8.18 5.81
CA SER A 286 1.13 8.21 4.49
C SER A 286 1.09 6.81 3.89
N MET A 287 0.30 6.63 2.83
CA MET A 287 0.28 5.36 2.09
C MET A 287 1.63 5.06 1.45
N GLY A 288 2.35 6.05 0.91
CA GLY A 288 3.69 5.84 0.34
C GLY A 288 4.72 5.44 1.39
N ILE A 289 4.70 6.04 2.58
CA ILE A 289 5.58 5.61 3.68
C ILE A 289 5.17 4.21 4.16
N HIS A 290 3.87 3.90 4.23
CA HIS A 290 3.40 2.58 4.65
C HIS A 290 3.81 1.47 3.66
N GLU A 291 3.65 1.73 2.36
CA GLU A 291 4.11 0.85 1.28
C GLU A 291 5.63 0.73 1.22
N SER A 292 6.36 1.78 1.58
CA SER A 292 7.81 1.66 1.62
C SER A 292 8.29 0.66 2.66
N GLN A 293 7.50 0.37 3.70
CA GLN A 293 7.85 -0.66 4.68
C GLN A 293 7.58 -2.07 4.13
N SER A 294 6.45 -2.29 3.45
CA SER A 294 6.20 -3.58 2.80
C SER A 294 7.22 -3.88 1.71
N LEU A 295 7.51 -2.91 0.85
CA LEU A 295 8.52 -3.04 -0.22
C LEU A 295 9.96 -3.02 0.31
N PHE A 296 10.22 -2.47 1.49
CA PHE A 296 11.54 -2.66 2.12
C PHE A 296 11.74 -4.13 2.48
N PHE A 297 10.73 -4.77 3.09
CA PHE A 297 10.83 -6.17 3.49
C PHE A 297 10.83 -7.12 2.29
N GLU A 298 9.92 -6.90 1.34
CA GLU A 298 9.79 -7.72 0.14
C GLU A 298 10.93 -7.44 -0.85
N MET A 299 11.05 -6.20 -1.32
CA MET A 299 11.96 -5.90 -2.42
C MET A 299 13.39 -5.67 -1.95
N GLN A 300 13.61 -4.86 -0.92
CA GLN A 300 14.97 -4.49 -0.52
C GLN A 300 15.68 -5.62 0.26
N LEU A 301 14.95 -6.32 1.13
CA LEU A 301 15.48 -7.35 2.01
C LEU A 301 15.34 -8.77 1.41
N SER A 302 14.12 -9.25 1.12
CA SER A 302 13.93 -10.68 0.81
C SER A 302 14.39 -11.11 -0.58
N ARG A 303 14.37 -10.19 -1.56
CA ARG A 303 14.92 -10.42 -2.91
C ARG A 303 16.45 -10.25 -3.00
N ASN A 304 17.13 -10.12 -1.86
CA ASN A 304 18.59 -10.18 -1.78
C ASN A 304 19.08 -11.65 -1.79
N ILE A 305 20.18 -11.92 -2.52
CA ILE A 305 20.79 -13.26 -2.58
C ILE A 305 21.16 -13.82 -1.20
N ASP A 306 21.60 -12.98 -0.26
CA ASP A 306 21.95 -13.43 1.09
C ASP A 306 20.71 -13.86 1.88
N PHE A 307 19.56 -13.26 1.60
CA PHE A 307 18.29 -13.71 2.17
C PHE A 307 17.85 -15.02 1.52
N ALA A 308 18.03 -15.18 0.20
CA ALA A 308 17.78 -16.45 -0.49
C ALA A 308 18.63 -17.61 0.08
N LYS A 309 19.87 -17.34 0.52
CA LYS A 309 20.74 -18.33 1.22
C LYS A 309 20.16 -18.76 2.58
N LYS A 310 19.34 -17.93 3.23
CA LYS A 310 18.60 -18.30 4.45
C LYS A 310 17.29 -19.03 4.13
N LEU A 311 16.59 -18.57 3.09
CA LEU A 311 15.28 -19.10 2.71
C LEU A 311 15.36 -20.50 2.10
N ALA A 312 16.32 -20.76 1.23
CA ALA A 312 16.40 -22.04 0.51
C ALA A 312 16.50 -23.26 1.45
N PRO A 313 17.39 -23.28 2.47
CA PRO A 313 17.44 -24.39 3.43
C PRO A 313 16.16 -24.55 4.26
N LEU A 314 15.48 -23.44 4.60
CA LEU A 314 14.19 -23.49 5.29
C LEU A 314 13.13 -24.14 4.41
N ALA A 315 13.00 -23.70 3.15
CA ALA A 315 12.05 -24.27 2.20
C ALA A 315 12.33 -25.76 1.93
N GLN A 316 13.60 -26.13 1.69
CA GLN A 316 14.01 -27.52 1.50
C GLN A 316 13.58 -28.41 2.67
N LYS A 317 13.87 -27.98 3.90
CA LYS A 317 13.50 -28.74 5.11
C LYS A 317 11.98 -28.82 5.29
N THR A 318 11.28 -27.70 5.15
CA THR A 318 9.82 -27.64 5.36
C THR A 318 9.06 -28.52 4.38
N PHE A 319 9.50 -28.59 3.12
CA PHE A 319 8.88 -29.44 2.11
C PHE A 319 9.48 -30.84 2.02
N SER A 320 10.48 -31.20 2.84
CA SER A 320 11.23 -32.46 2.77
C SER A 320 11.82 -32.73 1.37
N ARG A 321 12.47 -31.70 0.81
CA ARG A 321 13.00 -31.65 -0.56
C ARG A 321 14.46 -31.21 -0.60
N GLU A 322 15.28 -31.75 0.30
CA GLU A 322 16.71 -31.39 0.45
C GLU A 322 17.56 -31.72 -0.78
N THR A 323 17.09 -32.60 -1.66
CA THR A 323 17.76 -32.98 -2.91
C THR A 323 17.18 -32.28 -4.15
N ASP A 324 16.17 -31.42 -3.98
CA ASP A 324 15.54 -30.69 -5.08
C ASP A 324 16.46 -29.55 -5.57
N SER A 325 17.01 -29.72 -6.77
CA SER A 325 17.91 -28.73 -7.39
C SER A 325 17.24 -27.39 -7.68
N ALA A 326 15.90 -27.34 -7.75
CA ALA A 326 15.17 -26.09 -7.93
C ALA A 326 15.09 -25.26 -6.64
N LEU A 327 15.27 -25.88 -5.47
CA LEU A 327 15.24 -25.22 -4.16
C LEU A 327 16.64 -24.79 -3.69
N THR A 328 17.43 -24.22 -4.59
CA THR A 328 18.74 -23.61 -4.27
C THR A 328 18.62 -22.10 -4.10
N ALA A 329 19.54 -21.49 -3.35
CA ALA A 329 19.53 -20.05 -3.13
C ALA A 329 19.64 -19.27 -4.45
N GLU A 330 20.50 -19.75 -5.35
CA GLU A 330 20.72 -19.16 -6.67
C GLU A 330 19.46 -19.25 -7.54
N ASN A 331 18.79 -20.41 -7.59
CA ASN A 331 17.59 -20.57 -8.41
C ASN A 331 16.40 -19.80 -7.84
N LEU A 332 16.19 -19.81 -6.51
CA LEU A 332 15.15 -18.98 -5.88
C LEU A 332 15.41 -17.50 -6.10
N ASN A 333 16.68 -17.05 -6.08
CA ASN A 333 17.01 -15.67 -6.39
C ASN A 333 16.70 -15.32 -7.86
N ILE A 334 16.92 -16.23 -8.81
CA ILE A 334 16.53 -16.05 -10.21
C ILE A 334 15.01 -15.98 -10.36
N ILE A 335 14.27 -16.88 -9.71
CA ILE A 335 12.79 -16.88 -9.69
C ILE A 335 12.27 -15.55 -9.15
N ASN A 336 12.76 -15.14 -7.99
CA ASN A 336 12.32 -13.93 -7.29
C ASN A 336 12.78 -12.63 -7.97
N ASN A 337 13.69 -12.66 -8.93
CA ASN A 337 14.13 -11.46 -9.65
C ASN A 337 13.83 -11.55 -11.15
N ARG A 338 12.86 -12.39 -11.52
CA ARG A 338 12.47 -12.55 -12.93
C ARG A 338 11.65 -11.34 -13.37
N VAL A 339 12.11 -10.69 -14.44
CA VAL A 339 11.41 -9.57 -15.09
C VAL A 339 10.64 -10.07 -16.30
N LYS A 340 9.33 -9.84 -16.31
CA LYS A 340 8.44 -10.21 -17.42
C LYS A 340 7.29 -9.20 -17.50
N PRO A 341 7.31 -8.30 -18.49
CA PRO A 341 6.16 -7.47 -18.80
C PRO A 341 4.89 -8.30 -18.92
N GLY A 342 3.84 -7.89 -18.21
CA GLY A 342 2.54 -8.53 -18.16
C GLY A 342 1.42 -7.51 -18.12
N PHE A 343 0.19 -8.01 -18.15
CA PHE A 343 -1.01 -7.16 -18.12
C PHE A 343 -1.36 -6.68 -16.71
N ILE A 344 -1.18 -7.56 -15.73
CA ILE A 344 -1.72 -7.43 -14.39
C ILE A 344 -0.72 -6.75 -13.46
N ARG A 345 -1.08 -5.59 -12.91
CA ARG A 345 -0.25 -4.80 -11.99
C ARG A 345 0.14 -5.56 -10.73
N VAL A 346 -0.82 -6.25 -10.11
CA VAL A 346 -0.56 -6.98 -8.84
C VAL A 346 0.39 -8.17 -9.02
N ASP A 347 0.58 -8.64 -10.25
CA ASP A 347 1.51 -9.72 -10.60
C ASP A 347 2.81 -9.19 -11.24
N ALA A 348 2.94 -7.87 -11.38
CA ALA A 348 4.08 -7.26 -12.06
C ALA A 348 5.35 -7.36 -11.20
N ASP A 349 6.47 -7.63 -11.86
CA ASP A 349 7.78 -7.67 -11.22
C ASP A 349 8.27 -6.26 -10.82
N GLU A 350 9.30 -6.20 -9.97
CA GLU A 350 9.84 -4.95 -9.41
C GLU A 350 10.23 -3.90 -10.47
N VAL A 351 10.67 -4.35 -11.66
CA VAL A 351 11.09 -3.45 -12.74
C VAL A 351 9.87 -2.96 -13.54
N THR A 352 8.91 -3.82 -13.84
CA THR A 352 7.76 -3.44 -14.69
C THR A 352 6.65 -2.74 -13.91
N TYR A 353 6.53 -3.01 -12.60
CA TYR A 353 5.48 -2.47 -11.72
C TYR A 353 5.30 -0.94 -11.79
N PRO A 354 6.35 -0.09 -11.77
CA PRO A 354 6.19 1.36 -11.85
C PRO A 354 5.47 1.84 -13.11
N ALA A 355 5.63 1.15 -14.25
CA ALA A 355 4.93 1.52 -15.48
C ALA A 355 3.39 1.41 -15.34
N HIS A 356 2.92 0.39 -14.62
CA HIS A 356 1.50 0.20 -14.32
C HIS A 356 0.94 1.29 -13.41
N VAL A 357 1.74 1.79 -12.47
CA VAL A 357 1.33 2.90 -11.60
C VAL A 357 1.30 4.22 -12.36
N ILE A 358 2.34 4.49 -13.16
CA ILE A 358 2.45 5.75 -13.92
C ILE A 358 1.28 5.92 -14.87
N LEU A 359 0.87 4.86 -15.60
CA LEU A 359 -0.25 4.99 -16.53
C LEU A 359 -1.56 5.30 -15.81
N ARG A 360 -1.78 4.72 -14.61
CA ARG A 360 -2.99 4.97 -13.80
C ARG A 360 -2.98 6.40 -13.29
N TYR A 361 -1.88 6.84 -12.70
CA TYR A 361 -1.69 8.23 -12.28
C TYR A 361 -2.05 9.23 -13.40
N GLU A 362 -1.50 9.04 -14.60
CA GLU A 362 -1.75 9.95 -15.72
C GLU A 362 -3.23 9.96 -16.14
N ILE A 363 -3.89 8.80 -16.15
CA ILE A 363 -5.32 8.68 -16.44
C ILE A 363 -6.15 9.34 -15.34
N GLU A 364 -5.86 9.06 -14.06
CA GLU A 364 -6.59 9.64 -12.94
C GLU A 364 -6.47 11.17 -12.90
N ARG A 365 -5.25 11.69 -13.06
CA ARG A 365 -5.01 13.14 -13.10
C ARG A 365 -5.83 13.79 -14.21
N ASP A 366 -5.72 13.27 -15.43
CA ASP A 366 -6.42 13.86 -16.57
C ASP A 366 -7.96 13.69 -16.44
N LEU A 367 -8.42 12.60 -15.84
CA LEU A 367 -9.85 12.36 -15.60
C LEU A 367 -10.41 13.29 -14.52
N ILE A 368 -9.74 13.46 -13.38
CA ILE A 368 -10.22 14.32 -12.29
C ILE A 368 -10.14 15.80 -12.67
N GLU A 369 -9.12 16.21 -13.43
CA GLU A 369 -8.99 17.58 -13.96
C GLU A 369 -9.96 17.89 -15.12
N GLY A 370 -10.65 16.88 -15.68
CA GLY A 370 -11.61 17.06 -16.77
C GLY A 370 -10.97 17.19 -18.16
N ASN A 371 -9.73 16.74 -18.33
CA ASN A 371 -9.03 16.71 -19.60
C ASN A 371 -9.44 15.52 -20.49
N ILE A 372 -9.95 14.45 -19.86
CA ILE A 372 -10.50 13.26 -20.52
C ILE A 372 -11.80 12.83 -19.82
N GLU A 373 -12.58 11.98 -20.47
CA GLU A 373 -13.78 11.36 -19.90
C GLU A 373 -13.63 9.83 -19.82
N VAL A 374 -14.58 9.18 -19.15
CA VAL A 374 -14.55 7.72 -18.93
C VAL A 374 -14.42 6.96 -20.25
N ASP A 375 -15.13 7.39 -21.31
CA ASP A 375 -15.08 6.74 -22.62
C ASP A 375 -13.67 6.70 -23.24
N ASP A 376 -12.78 7.62 -22.87
CA ASP A 376 -11.42 7.72 -23.41
C ASP A 376 -10.45 6.71 -22.77
N ILE A 377 -10.80 6.15 -21.60
CA ILE A 377 -9.92 5.33 -20.77
C ILE A 377 -9.30 4.16 -21.54
N PRO A 378 -10.04 3.31 -22.28
CA PRO A 378 -9.46 2.12 -22.88
C PRO A 378 -8.40 2.43 -23.95
N GLU A 379 -8.64 3.46 -24.78
CA GLU A 379 -7.69 3.85 -25.82
C GLU A 379 -6.41 4.44 -25.21
N ILE A 380 -6.56 5.26 -24.16
CA ILE A 380 -5.41 5.84 -23.45
C ILE A 380 -4.62 4.75 -22.72
N TRP A 381 -5.32 3.81 -22.09
CA TRP A 381 -4.72 2.66 -21.41
C TRP A 381 -3.85 1.86 -22.37
N ASP A 382 -4.39 1.50 -23.53
CA ASP A 382 -3.70 0.76 -24.57
C ASP A 382 -2.44 1.48 -25.05
N LYS A 383 -2.57 2.76 -25.40
CA LYS A 383 -1.43 3.60 -25.82
C LYS A 383 -0.31 3.61 -24.78
N LYS A 384 -0.66 3.74 -23.49
CA LYS A 384 0.33 3.80 -22.40
C LYS A 384 0.95 2.43 -22.12
N MET A 385 0.16 1.34 -22.11
CA MET A 385 0.67 -0.03 -21.99
C MET A 385 1.64 -0.38 -23.12
N GLN A 386 1.29 -0.02 -24.35
CA GLN A 386 2.16 -0.23 -25.51
C GLN A 386 3.44 0.60 -25.42
N ALA A 387 3.35 1.86 -25.00
CA ALA A 387 4.51 2.75 -24.88
C ALA A 387 5.48 2.34 -23.76
N TYR A 388 4.95 1.91 -22.62
CA TYR A 388 5.77 1.66 -21.42
C TYR A 388 6.22 0.21 -21.29
N LEU A 389 5.39 -0.75 -21.71
CA LEU A 389 5.62 -2.18 -21.53
C LEU A 389 5.67 -2.96 -22.85
N GLY A 390 5.29 -2.35 -23.97
CA GLY A 390 5.22 -3.03 -25.27
C GLY A 390 4.07 -4.02 -25.38
N ILE A 391 3.00 -3.81 -24.61
CA ILE A 391 1.84 -4.71 -24.51
C ILE A 391 0.60 -4.03 -25.08
N ASP A 392 -0.08 -4.75 -25.98
CA ASP A 392 -1.35 -4.36 -26.59
C ASP A 392 -2.51 -4.87 -25.72
N THR A 393 -3.38 -3.97 -25.29
CA THR A 393 -4.59 -4.25 -24.48
C THR A 393 -5.89 -4.03 -25.26
N LYS A 394 -5.80 -3.80 -26.57
CA LYS A 394 -6.96 -3.57 -27.41
C LYS A 394 -7.98 -4.70 -27.28
N ASP A 395 -9.22 -4.31 -27.03
CA ASP A 395 -10.37 -5.20 -26.81
C ASP A 395 -10.22 -6.15 -25.58
N ASN A 396 -9.15 -6.03 -24.77
CA ASN A 396 -8.94 -6.76 -23.53
C ASN A 396 -9.06 -5.82 -22.32
N PHE A 397 -10.30 -5.47 -21.97
CA PHE A 397 -10.63 -4.61 -20.84
C PHE A 397 -10.46 -5.32 -19.49
N LYS A 398 -10.78 -6.62 -19.44
CA LYS A 398 -10.67 -7.49 -18.25
C LYS A 398 -9.30 -7.40 -17.58
N ASP A 399 -8.25 -7.59 -18.38
CA ASP A 399 -6.85 -7.49 -17.94
C ASP A 399 -6.22 -6.14 -18.33
N GLY A 400 -7.00 -5.27 -18.97
CA GLY A 400 -6.66 -3.87 -19.27
C GLY A 400 -7.20 -2.94 -18.19
N CYS A 401 -7.99 -1.94 -18.59
CA CYS A 401 -8.46 -0.87 -17.73
C CYS A 401 -9.44 -1.27 -16.62
N MET A 402 -10.01 -2.48 -16.66
CA MET A 402 -10.89 -2.99 -15.61
C MET A 402 -10.17 -3.88 -14.60
N GLN A 403 -8.86 -4.06 -14.69
CA GLN A 403 -8.15 -5.06 -13.87
C GLN A 403 -8.13 -4.74 -12.37
N ASP A 404 -8.22 -3.46 -12.00
CA ASP A 404 -8.14 -2.99 -10.62
C ASP A 404 -9.48 -2.47 -10.11
N ILE A 405 -9.73 -2.70 -8.82
CA ILE A 405 -10.97 -2.32 -8.12
C ILE A 405 -11.02 -0.84 -7.75
N HIS A 406 -9.88 -0.15 -7.62
CA HIS A 406 -9.78 1.16 -6.97
C HIS A 406 -10.69 2.26 -7.54
N TRP A 407 -11.01 2.23 -8.83
CA TRP A 407 -11.89 3.23 -9.42
C TRP A 407 -13.36 2.98 -9.14
N THR A 408 -13.74 1.76 -8.76
CA THR A 408 -15.14 1.41 -8.53
C THR A 408 -15.72 2.16 -7.33
N ASP A 409 -14.91 2.40 -6.29
CA ASP A 409 -15.31 3.15 -5.10
C ASP A 409 -14.83 4.62 -5.10
N GLY A 410 -14.16 5.05 -6.15
CA GLY A 410 -13.68 6.42 -6.33
C GLY A 410 -12.38 6.73 -5.60
N SER A 411 -11.53 5.74 -5.32
CA SER A 411 -10.19 5.89 -4.72
C SER A 411 -9.15 6.49 -5.68
N PHE A 412 -9.43 7.69 -6.20
CA PHE A 412 -8.52 8.44 -7.07
C PHE A 412 -7.41 9.14 -6.28
N GLY A 413 -6.18 9.14 -6.79
CA GLY A 413 -5.01 9.66 -6.06
C GLY A 413 -4.29 8.61 -5.22
N TYR A 414 -4.81 7.38 -5.16
CA TYR A 414 -4.22 6.29 -4.38
C TYR A 414 -3.00 5.68 -5.09
N PHE A 415 -3.11 5.32 -6.37
CA PHE A 415 -2.07 4.55 -7.08
C PHE A 415 -0.64 5.10 -7.00
N PRO A 416 -0.39 6.43 -7.06
CA PRO A 416 0.96 6.98 -6.97
C PRO A 416 1.73 6.51 -5.73
N SER A 417 1.03 6.29 -4.61
CA SER A 417 1.61 5.82 -3.35
C SER A 417 2.41 4.53 -3.49
N TYR A 418 2.01 3.63 -4.40
CA TYR A 418 2.72 2.37 -4.58
C TYR A 418 4.15 2.56 -5.10
N THR A 419 4.32 3.38 -6.14
CA THR A 419 5.67 3.65 -6.69
C THR A 419 6.47 4.59 -5.79
N LEU A 420 5.81 5.53 -5.11
CA LEU A 420 6.47 6.32 -4.06
C LEU A 420 7.03 5.40 -2.95
N GLY A 421 6.27 4.38 -2.54
CA GLY A 421 6.73 3.36 -1.60
C GLY A 421 8.01 2.68 -2.05
N ALA A 422 8.08 2.25 -3.31
CA ALA A 422 9.28 1.63 -3.87
C ALA A 422 10.50 2.58 -3.83
N MET A 423 10.27 3.87 -4.08
CA MET A 423 11.32 4.88 -4.07
C MET A 423 11.83 5.18 -2.67
N TYR A 424 10.93 5.39 -1.70
CA TYR A 424 11.27 5.55 -0.29
C TYR A 424 12.01 4.32 0.24
N ALA A 425 11.56 3.10 -0.08
CA ALA A 425 12.21 1.86 0.35
C ALA A 425 13.67 1.78 -0.12
N ALA A 426 13.93 2.09 -1.40
CA ALA A 426 15.28 2.13 -1.95
C ALA A 426 16.15 3.22 -1.29
N GLN A 427 15.58 4.40 -1.03
CA GLN A 427 16.27 5.49 -0.34
C GLN A 427 16.59 5.15 1.12
N PHE A 428 15.68 4.49 1.85
CA PHE A 428 15.91 4.01 3.21
C PHE A 428 17.00 2.94 3.24
N MET A 429 16.98 1.98 2.31
CA MET A 429 18.03 0.96 2.20
C MET A 429 19.39 1.60 1.90
N ALA A 430 19.45 2.60 1.02
CA ALA A 430 20.68 3.33 0.70
C ALA A 430 21.23 4.11 1.90
N ALA A 431 20.37 4.75 2.69
CA ALA A 431 20.76 5.44 3.92
C ALA A 431 21.25 4.43 4.98
N MET A 432 20.52 3.32 5.17
CA MET A 432 20.83 2.29 6.15
C MET A 432 22.18 1.62 5.87
N LYS A 433 22.51 1.33 4.61
CA LYS A 433 23.80 0.74 4.20
C LYS A 433 25.03 1.58 4.61
N LYS A 434 24.87 2.86 4.96
CA LYS A 434 25.96 3.71 5.45
C LYS A 434 26.33 3.42 6.91
N VAL A 435 25.43 2.79 7.68
CA VAL A 435 25.58 2.58 9.13
C VAL A 435 25.31 1.15 9.59
N VAL A 436 24.68 0.31 8.76
CA VAL A 436 24.43 -1.11 9.01
C VAL A 436 25.10 -1.96 7.92
N ASP A 437 25.86 -2.97 8.33
CA ASP A 437 26.38 -4.01 7.43
C ASP A 437 25.26 -5.01 7.12
N ILE A 438 24.56 -4.78 6.00
CA ILE A 438 23.39 -5.57 5.61
C ILE A 438 23.75 -7.03 5.34
N GLU A 439 24.87 -7.31 4.66
CA GLU A 439 25.29 -8.67 4.34
C GLU A 439 25.60 -9.46 5.61
N ALA A 440 26.38 -8.88 6.53
CA ALA A 440 26.69 -9.52 7.80
C ALA A 440 25.44 -9.75 8.66
N THR A 441 24.51 -8.79 8.66
CA THR A 441 23.23 -8.86 9.38
C THR A 441 22.35 -10.00 8.86
N ILE A 442 22.17 -10.10 7.54
CA ILE A 442 21.39 -11.20 6.93
C ILE A 442 22.09 -12.54 7.14
N THR A 443 23.42 -12.59 6.99
CA THR A 443 24.21 -13.83 7.12
C THR A 443 24.22 -14.37 8.55
N SER A 444 24.25 -13.51 9.57
CA SER A 444 24.16 -13.95 10.97
C SER A 444 22.77 -14.51 11.31
N GLY A 445 21.72 -13.99 10.67
CA GLY A 445 20.32 -14.29 10.97
C GLY A 445 19.73 -13.43 12.07
N ASP A 446 20.51 -12.54 12.69
CA ASP A 446 20.00 -11.50 13.59
C ASP A 446 19.70 -10.23 12.78
N LEU A 447 18.44 -10.05 12.40
CA LEU A 447 17.97 -8.91 11.62
C LEU A 447 17.67 -7.67 12.48
N SER A 448 17.88 -7.73 13.80
CA SER A 448 17.58 -6.64 14.72
C SER A 448 18.20 -5.29 14.33
N PRO A 449 19.46 -5.21 13.84
CA PRO A 449 20.05 -3.94 13.42
C PRO A 449 19.25 -3.20 12.33
N ILE A 450 18.65 -3.92 11.39
CA ILE A 450 17.80 -3.35 10.33
C ILE A 450 16.53 -2.77 10.95
N PHE A 451 15.87 -3.55 11.82
CA PHE A 451 14.60 -3.15 12.43
C PHE A 451 14.76 -2.00 13.42
N THR A 452 15.84 -1.98 14.21
CA THR A 452 16.17 -0.85 15.09
C THR A 452 16.35 0.44 14.29
N TRP A 453 16.98 0.37 13.11
CA TRP A 453 17.11 1.54 12.24
C TRP A 453 15.75 2.03 11.73
N LEU A 454 14.90 1.13 11.24
CA LEU A 454 13.56 1.50 10.75
C LEU A 454 12.67 2.04 11.87
N GLU A 455 12.68 1.42 13.04
CA GLU A 455 11.94 1.87 14.22
C GLU A 455 12.34 3.29 14.64
N THR A 456 13.66 3.52 14.75
CA THR A 456 14.21 4.79 15.23
C THR A 456 13.96 5.94 14.24
N ASN A 457 14.10 5.67 12.95
CA ASN A 457 14.10 6.71 11.92
C ASN A 457 12.73 6.91 11.29
N ILE A 458 11.88 5.87 11.24
CA ILE A 458 10.59 5.88 10.54
C ILE A 458 9.44 5.52 11.49
N TRP A 459 9.40 4.31 12.06
CA TRP A 459 8.17 3.79 12.66
C TRP A 459 7.71 4.59 13.87
N SER A 460 8.63 4.86 14.80
CA SER A 460 8.34 5.60 16.04
C SER A 460 7.90 7.04 15.83
N LYS A 461 8.00 7.58 14.60
CA LYS A 461 7.63 8.96 14.28
C LYS A 461 6.14 9.12 14.00
N GLY A 462 5.44 8.06 13.57
CA GLY A 462 4.04 8.14 13.14
C GLY A 462 3.79 9.39 12.27
N CYS A 463 2.84 10.21 12.70
CA CYS A 463 2.46 11.47 12.06
C CYS A 463 3.06 12.73 12.71
N THR A 464 4.15 12.62 13.50
CA THR A 464 4.75 13.79 14.18
C THR A 464 5.48 14.77 13.27
N LEU A 465 5.87 14.33 12.08
CA LEU A 465 6.60 15.10 11.09
C LEU A 465 5.78 15.14 9.79
N SER A 466 6.03 16.13 8.95
CA SER A 466 5.66 16.02 7.53
C SER A 466 6.47 14.89 6.86
N THR A 467 5.99 14.39 5.73
CA THR A 467 6.69 13.32 4.98
C THR A 467 8.10 13.74 4.58
N ASP A 468 8.28 14.98 4.09
CA ASP A 468 9.60 15.51 3.72
C ASP A 468 10.54 15.63 4.93
N GLU A 469 10.05 16.11 6.07
CA GLU A 469 10.86 16.19 7.30
C GLU A 469 11.25 14.80 7.80
N LEU A 470 10.33 13.83 7.77
CA LEU A 470 10.59 12.45 8.15
C LEU A 470 11.71 11.85 7.30
N VAL A 471 11.57 11.93 5.97
CA VAL A 471 12.52 11.35 5.01
C VAL A 471 13.87 12.07 5.08
N LYS A 472 13.86 13.40 5.22
CA LYS A 472 15.08 14.19 5.36
C LYS A 472 15.82 13.90 6.65
N GLN A 473 15.13 13.74 7.77
CA GLN A 473 15.77 13.35 9.03
C GLN A 473 16.36 11.93 8.94
N ALA A 474 15.65 10.99 8.33
CA ALA A 474 16.10 9.60 8.21
C ALA A 474 17.26 9.42 7.21
N THR A 475 17.28 10.20 6.12
CA THR A 475 18.15 9.90 4.96
C THR A 475 19.10 11.03 4.56
N GLY A 476 18.85 12.25 5.05
CA GLY A 476 19.63 13.46 4.76
C GLY A 476 19.03 14.38 3.69
N GLU A 477 18.07 13.91 2.91
CA GLU A 477 17.38 14.66 1.84
C GLU A 477 15.90 14.25 1.75
N THR A 478 15.08 15.03 1.05
CA THR A 478 13.68 14.68 0.75
C THR A 478 13.64 13.50 -0.24
N LEU A 479 12.45 13.09 -0.71
CA LEU A 479 12.34 12.02 -1.69
C LEU A 479 13.25 12.25 -2.90
N ASN A 480 14.10 11.26 -3.21
CA ASN A 480 14.97 11.28 -4.38
C ASN A 480 14.85 9.97 -5.18
N PRO A 481 14.18 9.98 -6.36
CA PRO A 481 13.94 8.77 -7.15
C PRO A 481 15.22 8.14 -7.73
N CYS A 482 16.36 8.83 -7.69
CA CYS A 482 17.64 8.30 -8.14
C CYS A 482 18.06 7.03 -7.38
N PHE A 483 17.75 6.94 -6.08
CA PHE A 483 18.06 5.74 -5.30
C PHE A 483 17.35 4.49 -5.84
N PHE A 484 16.09 4.64 -6.27
CA PHE A 484 15.33 3.56 -6.89
C PHE A 484 15.92 3.14 -8.23
N LYS A 485 16.24 4.11 -9.09
CA LYS A 485 16.91 3.85 -10.37
C LYS A 485 18.22 3.08 -10.17
N LEU A 486 19.10 3.57 -9.29
CA LEU A 486 20.38 2.92 -9.01
C LEU A 486 20.21 1.51 -8.44
N HIS A 487 19.23 1.32 -7.58
CA HIS A 487 18.86 0.00 -7.05
C HIS A 487 18.47 -0.97 -8.16
N LEU A 488 17.52 -0.60 -9.04
CA LEU A 488 17.11 -1.46 -10.15
C LEU A 488 18.26 -1.76 -11.11
N MET A 489 19.06 -0.74 -11.46
CA MET A 489 20.22 -0.94 -12.34
C MET A 489 21.25 -1.89 -11.72
N ALA A 490 21.54 -1.76 -10.42
CA ALA A 490 22.48 -2.61 -9.73
C ALA A 490 22.00 -4.07 -9.64
N ARG A 491 20.70 -4.28 -9.39
CA ARG A 491 20.12 -5.62 -9.24
C ARG A 491 19.96 -6.34 -10.58
N TYR A 492 19.44 -5.65 -11.60
CA TYR A 492 18.97 -6.32 -12.82
C TYR A 492 19.92 -6.18 -14.01
N ASN A 493 20.71 -5.10 -14.09
CA ASN A 493 21.51 -4.77 -15.28
C ASN A 493 23.02 -5.07 -15.17
N GLN A 494 23.49 -5.60 -14.03
CA GLN A 494 24.91 -6.01 -13.86
C GLN A 494 25.23 -7.35 -14.50
#